data_AF-A0A1K1R2I5-F1
#
_entry.id   AF-A0A1K1R2I5-F1
#
_cell.length_a   1.000
_cell.length_b   1.000
_cell.length_c   1.000
_cell.angle_alpha   90.00
_cell.angle_beta   90.00
_cell.angle_gamma   90.00
#
_symmetry.space_group_name_H-M   'P 1'
#
loop_
_entity.id
_entity.type
_entity.pdbx_description
1 polymer ?
#
loop_
_entity_poly.entity_id
_entity_poly.type
_entity_poly.pdbx_seq_one_letter_code
_entity_poly.pdbx_strand_id
1 'polypeptide(L)' 'DFDMMDDGDPEVPPQFSCEACEGEMYPEYYKGVHGYEYRIEDRIGSREESTE' A
#
# COMPACT_ATOMS: atom_id res chain seq x y z
N ASP A 1 -14.30 -4.43 7.98
CA ASP A 1 -13.03 -3.71 8.05
C ASP A 1 -11.92 -4.70 7.80
N PHE A 2 -11.17 -4.54 6.70
CA PHE A 2 -10.26 -5.59 6.21
C PHE A 2 -9.00 -5.73 7.08
N ASP A 3 -8.61 -4.69 7.83
CA ASP A 3 -7.50 -4.75 8.80
C ASP A 3 -7.82 -5.56 10.06
N MET A 4 -9.11 -5.73 10.40
CA MET A 4 -9.50 -6.49 11.62
C MET A 4 -9.54 -8.02 11.42
N MET A 5 -9.42 -8.49 10.18
CA MET A 5 -9.58 -9.91 9.83
C MET A 5 -8.31 -10.51 9.22
N ASP A 6 -7.28 -9.70 9.00
CA ASP A 6 -5.96 -10.13 8.57
C ASP A 6 -5.02 -10.08 9.78
N ASP A 7 -4.40 -11.20 10.15
CA ASP A 7 -3.25 -11.22 11.09
C ASP A 7 -1.98 -10.60 10.44
N GLY A 8 -2.14 -9.93 9.29
CA GLY A 8 -1.14 -9.16 8.58
C GLY A 8 -0.79 -7.85 9.28
N ASP A 9 0.31 -7.24 8.85
CA ASP A 9 0.82 -6.01 9.43
C ASP A 9 -0.17 -4.85 9.19
N PRO A 10 -0.76 -4.25 10.25
CA PRO A 10 -1.75 -3.16 10.11
C PRO A 10 -1.15 -1.87 9.53
N GLU A 11 0.17 -1.80 9.38
CA GLU A 11 0.87 -0.69 8.72
C GLU A 11 0.94 -0.88 7.20
N VAL A 12 0.63 -2.07 6.68
CA VAL A 12 0.72 -2.39 5.25
C VAL A 12 -0.66 -2.27 4.60
N PRO A 13 -0.84 -1.40 3.59
CA PRO A 13 -2.11 -1.28 2.91
C PRO A 13 -2.42 -2.55 2.10
N PRO A 14 -3.72 -2.84 1.83
CA PRO A 14 -4.10 -3.94 0.97
C PRO A 14 -3.49 -3.76 -0.43
N GLN A 15 -2.77 -4.79 -0.87
CA GLN A 15 -2.15 -4.86 -2.18
C GLN A 15 -3.08 -5.57 -3.14
N PHE A 16 -3.32 -4.99 -4.31
CA PHE A 16 -4.19 -5.56 -5.33
C PHE A 16 -3.39 -5.95 -6.57
N SER A 17 -3.72 -7.07 -7.19
CA SER A 17 -3.17 -7.42 -8.50
C SER A 17 -4.00 -6.74 -9.59
N CYS A 18 -3.38 -5.99 -10.50
CA CYS A 18 -4.03 -5.52 -11.72
C CYS A 18 -4.22 -6.70 -12.67
N GLU A 19 -5.46 -7.17 -12.87
CA GLU A 19 -5.73 -8.25 -13.83
C GLU A 19 -5.45 -7.84 -15.30
N ALA A 20 -5.48 -6.53 -15.60
CA ALA A 20 -5.20 -6.02 -16.94
C ALA A 20 -3.71 -5.81 -17.23
N CYS A 21 -2.89 -5.65 -16.19
CA CYS A 21 -1.50 -5.25 -16.27
C CYS A 21 -0.54 -6.32 -15.72
N GLU A 22 -1.08 -7.36 -15.06
CA GLU A 22 -0.36 -8.34 -14.22
C GLU A 22 0.60 -7.70 -13.20
N GLY A 23 0.35 -6.44 -12.85
CA GLY A 23 1.19 -5.64 -11.96
C GLY A 23 0.54 -5.46 -10.59
N GLU A 24 1.34 -5.07 -9.61
CA GLU A 24 0.83 -4.71 -8.29
C GLU A 24 0.27 -3.28 -8.30
N MET A 25 -0.96 -3.14 -7.82
CA MET A 25 -1.64 -1.87 -7.59
C MET A 25 -1.66 -1.56 -6.10
N TYR A 26 -1.39 -0.29 -5.83
CA TYR A 26 -1.33 0.26 -4.49
C TYR A 26 -2.32 1.44 -4.44
N PRO A 27 -3.06 1.60 -3.33
CA PRO A 27 -3.95 2.73 -3.17
C PRO A 27 -3.17 4.05 -3.07
N GLU A 28 -3.68 5.13 -3.65
CA GLU A 28 -3.06 6.45 -3.53
C GLU A 28 -3.07 6.95 -2.07
N TYR A 29 -4.16 6.68 -1.36
CA TYR A 29 -4.34 6.95 0.06
C TYR A 29 -5.15 5.83 0.71
N TYR A 30 -4.66 5.29 1.83
CA TYR A 30 -5.38 4.31 2.63
C TYR A 30 -5.31 4.71 4.10
N LYS A 31 -6.44 4.65 4.80
CA LYS A 31 -6.50 4.89 6.25
C LYS A 31 -7.03 3.63 6.91
N GLY A 32 -6.13 2.91 7.57
CA GLY A 32 -6.48 1.70 8.30
C GLY A 32 -7.26 2.00 9.59
N VAL A 33 -7.96 1.01 10.11
CA VAL A 33 -8.78 1.18 11.33
C VAL A 33 -7.98 1.41 12.59
N HIS A 34 -6.71 1.01 12.57
CA HIS A 34 -5.76 1.30 13.64
C HIS A 34 -5.25 2.76 13.63
N GLY A 35 -5.68 3.57 12.64
CA GLY A 35 -5.30 4.98 12.52
C GLY A 35 -4.04 5.22 11.69
N TYR A 36 -3.45 4.17 11.11
CA TYR A 36 -2.34 4.28 10.16
C TYR A 36 -2.83 4.86 8.84
N GLU A 37 -2.11 5.87 8.37
CA GLU A 37 -2.37 6.52 7.08
C GLU A 37 -1.22 6.20 6.14
N TYR A 38 -1.54 5.53 5.03
CA TYR A 38 -0.63 5.23 3.95
C TYR A 38 -0.87 6.19 2.79
N ARG A 39 0.21 6.68 2.18
CA ARG A 39 0.19 7.46 0.93
C ARG A 39 1.16 6.86 -0.06
N ILE A 40 0.74 6.78 -1.32
CA ILE A 40 1.59 6.27 -2.39
C ILE A 40 2.82 7.16 -2.64
N GLU A 41 2.71 8.45 -2.30
CA GLU A 41 3.81 9.43 -2.37
C GLU A 41 5.02 8.98 -1.55
N ASP A 42 4.81 8.42 -0.35
CA ASP A 42 5.89 7.91 0.51
C ASP A 42 6.64 6.74 -0.15
N ARG A 43 5.92 5.92 -0.95
CA ARG A 43 6.48 4.79 -1.69
C ARG A 43 7.15 5.20 -3.00
N ILE A 44 6.54 6.12 -3.76
CA ILE A 44 7.08 6.60 -5.03
C ILE A 44 8.33 7.45 -4.77
N GLY A 45 8.32 8.29 -3.74
CA GLY A 45 9.46 9.12 -3.35
C GLY A 45 10.70 8.31 -2.94
N SER A 46 10.52 7.08 -2.44
CA SER A 46 11.64 6.19 -2.10
C SER A 46 12.16 5.36 -3.29
N ARG A 47 11.45 5.33 -4.43
CA ARG A 47 11.91 4.66 -5.66
C ARG A 47 12.73 5.57 -6.59
N GLU A 48 12.82 6.87 -6.30
CA GLU A 48 13.71 7.80 -7.00
C GLU A 48 15.14 7.84 -6.41
N GLU A 49 15.36 7.28 -5.22
CA GLU A 49 16.70 7.23 -4.59
C GLU A 49 17.51 5.96 -4.96
N SER A 50 16.98 5.10 -5.83
CA SER A 50 17.65 3.87 -6.30
C SER A 50 17.77 3.82 -7.82
N THR A 51 18.35 4.87 -8.40
CA THR A 51 19.02 4.80 -9.70
C THR A 51 20.39 5.47 -9.56
N GLU A 52 21.36 4.73 -9.02
CA GLU A 52 22.79 4.96 -9.27
C GLU A 52 23.33 3.83 -10.15
#